data_AF-A0AAW0E563-F1
#
_entry.id   AF-A0AAW0E563-F1
#
_cell.length_a   1.000
_cell.length_b   1.000
_cell.length_c   1.000
_cell.angle_alpha   90.00
_cell.angle_beta   90.00
_cell.angle_gamma   90.00
#
_symmetry.space_group_name_H-M   'P 1'
#
loop_
_entity.id
_entity.type
_entity.pdbx_description
1 polymer ?
#
loop_
_entity_poly.entity_id
_entity_poly.type
_entity_poly.pdbx_seq_one_letter_code
_entity_poly.pdbx_strand_id
1 'polypeptide(L)'
;LFVLQDWPVKNAAAKEALEGMENSHQVIPTRAYDVDGHLISPAHYMSKLSGAVVRATLTLSHWKIGRDKRDTYTADIESLRVLVPASVAGSSSPRKRRVAPIAKKDPGTSPSPKTKARHGGV
;
A
#
# COMPACT_ATOMS: atom_id res chain seq x y z
N LEU A 1 18.46 16.76 -13.31
CA LEU A 1 19.13 15.92 -12.30
C LEU A 1 18.21 15.79 -11.10
N PHE A 2 18.19 14.67 -10.41
CA PHE A 2 17.47 14.55 -9.13
C PHE A 2 18.41 15.01 -8.01
N VAL A 3 17.90 15.82 -7.08
CA VAL A 3 18.68 16.40 -5.98
C VAL A 3 18.28 15.75 -4.66
N LEU A 4 19.21 15.71 -3.71
CA LEU A 4 18.97 15.22 -2.34
C LEU A 4 18.19 16.22 -1.49
N GLN A 5 18.19 17.50 -1.88
CA GLN A 5 17.52 18.57 -1.17
C GLN A 5 16.01 18.29 -1.01
N ASP A 6 15.49 18.50 0.20
CA ASP A 6 14.08 18.27 0.59
C ASP A 6 13.56 16.83 0.41
N TRP A 7 14.45 15.82 0.38
CA TRP A 7 14.01 14.43 0.34
C TRP A 7 13.12 14.09 1.54
N PRO A 8 11.96 13.42 1.34
CA PRO A 8 11.06 13.08 2.44
C PRO A 8 11.72 12.06 3.38
N VAL A 9 12.17 12.53 4.55
CA VAL A 9 12.72 11.73 5.64
C VAL A 9 11.76 11.69 6.83
N LYS A 10 11.68 10.56 7.51
CA LYS A 10 10.68 10.33 8.59
C LYS A 10 11.18 10.69 10.00
N ASN A 11 12.49 10.88 10.20
CA ASN A 11 13.07 11.14 11.51
C ASN A 11 14.23 12.16 11.41
N ALA A 12 14.59 12.75 12.56
CA ALA A 12 15.61 13.79 12.63
C ALA A 12 17.01 13.27 12.27
N ALA A 13 17.37 12.06 12.71
CA ALA A 13 18.67 11.46 12.41
C ALA A 13 18.89 11.24 10.90
N ALA A 14 17.85 10.85 10.15
CA ALA A 14 17.96 10.71 8.70
C ALA A 14 18.09 12.08 8.00
N LYS A 15 17.52 13.15 8.58
CA LYS A 15 17.69 14.50 8.05
C LYS A 15 19.15 14.96 8.19
N GLU A 16 19.76 14.76 9.34
CA GLU A 16 21.17 15.08 9.57
C GLU A 16 22.10 14.29 8.62
N ALA A 17 21.82 13.00 8.42
CA ALA A 17 22.56 12.19 7.46
C ALA A 17 22.39 12.69 6.01
N LEU A 18 21.18 13.13 5.64
CA LEU A 18 20.88 13.68 4.31
C LEU A 18 21.70 14.94 4.02
N GLU A 19 21.81 15.84 5.00
CA GLU A 19 22.61 17.07 4.91
C GLU A 19 24.09 16.76 4.66
N GLY A 20 24.63 15.71 5.30
CA GLY A 20 26.01 15.25 5.05
C GLY A 20 26.25 14.64 3.65
N MET A 21 25.19 14.21 2.96
CA MET A 21 25.27 13.57 1.65
C MET A 21 25.12 14.55 0.48
N GLU A 22 24.62 15.76 0.74
CA GLU A 22 24.16 16.71 -0.28
C GLU A 22 25.22 17.07 -1.33
N ASN A 23 26.49 17.14 -0.91
CA ASN A 23 27.64 17.50 -1.78
C ASN A 23 28.45 16.31 -2.28
N SER A 24 28.16 15.09 -1.82
CA SER A 24 29.00 13.91 -2.09
C SER A 24 28.27 12.81 -2.88
N HIS A 25 26.94 12.82 -2.89
CA HIS A 25 26.15 11.76 -3.50
C HIS A 25 25.24 12.30 -4.60
N GLN A 26 24.99 11.46 -5.60
CA GLN A 26 24.02 11.73 -6.66
C GLN A 26 22.88 10.74 -6.59
N VAL A 27 21.66 11.23 -6.83
CA VAL A 27 20.46 10.41 -6.82
C VAL A 27 20.30 9.75 -8.20
N ILE A 28 20.24 8.42 -8.20
CA ILE A 28 19.86 7.62 -9.36
C ILE A 28 18.54 6.92 -9.02
N PRO A 29 17.39 7.43 -9.48
CA PRO A 29 16.11 6.81 -9.17
C PRO A 29 15.99 5.43 -9.81
N THR A 30 15.47 4.47 -9.04
CA THR A 30 15.10 3.16 -9.54
C THR A 30 14.02 3.32 -10.62
N ARG A 31 14.20 2.69 -11.78
CA ARG A 31 13.23 2.78 -12.87
C ARG A 31 11.92 2.11 -12.46
N ALA A 32 10.81 2.85 -12.54
CA ALA A 32 9.48 2.32 -12.26
C ALA A 32 8.55 2.55 -13.45
N TYR A 33 7.70 1.58 -13.76
CA TYR A 33 6.77 1.62 -14.88
C TYR A 33 5.33 1.41 -14.39
N ASP A 34 4.38 2.10 -15.02
CA ASP A 34 2.96 1.90 -14.75
C ASP A 34 2.43 0.60 -15.37
N VAL A 35 1.11 0.40 -15.27
CA VAL A 35 0.42 -0.77 -15.80
C VAL A 35 0.57 -0.90 -17.31
N ASP A 36 0.59 0.23 -18.01
CA ASP A 36 0.72 0.33 -19.47
C ASP A 36 2.19 0.20 -19.91
N GLY A 37 3.12 0.24 -18.96
CA GLY A 37 4.56 0.13 -19.22
C GLY A 37 5.25 1.48 -19.46
N HIS A 38 4.58 2.61 -19.20
CA HIS A 38 5.20 3.92 -19.27
C HIS A 38 6.05 4.20 -18.04
N LEU A 39 7.16 4.92 -18.24
CA LEU A 39 8.04 5.31 -17.15
C LEU A 39 7.32 6.27 -16.20
N ILE A 40 7.26 5.92 -14.93
CA ILE A 40 6.75 6.78 -13.87
C ILE A 40 7.86 7.78 -13.51
N SER A 41 7.52 9.07 -13.48
CA SER A 41 8.42 10.10 -12.93
C SER A 41 8.63 9.87 -11.42
N PRO A 42 9.87 9.99 -10.90
CA PRO A 42 10.15 9.85 -9.47
C PRO A 42 9.28 10.73 -8.55
N ALA A 43 8.85 11.91 -9.03
CA ALA A 43 7.92 12.78 -8.31
C ALA A 43 6.55 12.12 -8.02
N HIS A 44 6.19 11.05 -8.73
CA HIS A 44 4.93 10.31 -8.58
C HIS A 44 5.12 8.93 -7.92
N TYR A 45 6.32 8.57 -7.46
CA TYR A 45 6.56 7.25 -6.86
C TYR A 45 5.69 7.02 -5.63
N MET A 46 5.60 8.01 -4.74
CA MET A 46 4.77 7.90 -3.54
C MET A 46 3.30 7.64 -3.88
N SER A 47 2.73 8.32 -4.87
CA SER A 47 1.31 8.16 -5.21
C SER A 47 1.03 6.92 -6.06
N LYS A 48 1.97 6.49 -6.91
CA LYS A 48 1.78 5.39 -7.86
C LYS A 48 2.24 4.03 -7.36
N LEU A 49 3.24 3.99 -6.47
CA LEU A 49 3.84 2.73 -5.99
C LEU A 49 3.38 2.36 -4.58
N SER A 50 3.03 3.34 -3.74
CA SER A 50 2.59 3.05 -2.36
C SER A 50 1.29 2.26 -2.36
N GLY A 51 1.34 1.00 -1.90
CA GLY A 51 0.18 0.11 -1.85
C GLY A 51 -0.16 -0.57 -3.19
N ALA A 52 0.63 -0.35 -4.24
CA ALA A 52 0.48 -1.04 -5.52
C ALA A 52 1.11 -2.44 -5.47
N VAL A 53 0.54 -3.38 -6.23
CA VAL A 53 1.21 -4.67 -6.49
C VAL A 53 2.12 -4.48 -7.68
N VAL A 54 3.40 -4.78 -7.50
CA VAL A 54 4.43 -4.58 -8.52
C VAL A 54 5.18 -5.88 -8.82
N ARG A 55 5.63 -6.03 -10.06
CA ARG A 55 6.71 -6.94 -10.42
C ARG A 55 8.03 -6.21 -10.19
N ALA A 56 8.88 -6.73 -9.32
CA ALA A 56 10.24 -6.24 -9.15
C ALA A 56 11.20 -7.13 -9.95
N THR A 57 12.08 -6.51 -10.74
CA THR A 57 13.25 -7.17 -11.32
C THR A 57 14.43 -6.84 -10.40
N LEU A 58 15.13 -7.87 -9.94
CA LEU A 58 16.24 -7.74 -9.01
C LEU A 58 17.42 -8.62 -9.41
N THR A 59 18.62 -8.13 -9.12
CA THR A 59 19.84 -8.93 -9.14
C THR A 59 20.05 -9.50 -7.73
N LEU A 60 20.17 -10.82 -7.62
CA LEU A 60 20.52 -11.46 -6.34
C LEU A 60 22.01 -11.76 -6.34
N SER A 61 22.74 -11.14 -5.42
CA SER A 61 24.17 -11.36 -5.24
C SER A 61 24.43 -12.08 -3.93
N HIS A 62 25.37 -13.02 -3.95
CA HIS A 62 25.78 -13.79 -2.77
C HIS A 62 27.23 -13.49 -2.44
N TRP A 63 27.48 -13.18 -1.19
CA TRP A 63 28.81 -12.88 -0.69
C TRP A 63 29.05 -13.62 0.63
N LYS A 64 30.28 -14.13 0.79
CA LYS A 64 30.76 -14.63 2.07
C LYS A 64 31.59 -13.54 2.73
N ILE A 65 31.02 -12.90 3.74
CA ILE A 65 31.71 -11.85 4.49
C ILE A 65 32.55 -12.50 5.59
N GLY A 66 33.86 -12.68 5.33
CA GLY A 66 34.88 -12.97 6.33
C GLY A 66 34.66 -14.23 7.20
N ARG A 67 35.42 -14.31 8.31
CA ARG A 67 35.57 -15.50 9.18
C ARG A 67 34.27 -16.06 9.76
N ASP A 68 33.17 -15.32 9.69
CA ASP A 68 31.93 -15.64 10.39
C ASP A 68 31.12 -16.79 9.77
N LYS A 69 31.62 -17.42 8.68
CA LYS A 69 30.96 -18.54 7.98
C LYS A 69 29.47 -18.25 7.67
N ARG A 70 29.13 -16.99 7.48
CA ARG A 70 27.77 -16.54 7.15
C ARG A 70 27.68 -16.19 5.68
N ASP A 71 26.63 -16.69 5.06
CA ASP A 71 26.24 -16.33 3.72
C ASP A 71 25.37 -15.06 3.78
N THR A 72 25.74 -14.04 3.01
CA THR A 72 24.98 -12.80 2.86
C THR A 72 24.43 -12.74 1.45
N TYR A 73 23.12 -12.57 1.32
CA TYR A 73 22.45 -12.40 0.04
C TYR A 73 21.91 -10.97 -0.04
N THR A 74 22.27 -10.25 -1.09
CA THR A 74 21.75 -8.90 -1.38
C THR A 74 20.87 -8.97 -2.61
N ALA A 75 19.68 -8.38 -2.53
CA ALA A 75 18.74 -8.28 -3.64
C ALA A 75 18.65 -6.81 -4.08
N ASP A 76 19.35 -6.48 -5.16
CA ASP A 76 19.41 -5.12 -5.69
C ASP A 76 18.29 -4.93 -6.72
N ILE A 77 17.42 -3.94 -6.49
CA ILE A 77 16.26 -3.70 -7.37
C ILE A 77 16.71 -2.93 -8.61
N GLU A 78 16.52 -3.52 -9.79
CA GLU A 78 16.81 -2.89 -11.07
C GLU A 78 15.61 -2.07 -11.60
N SER A 79 14.40 -2.64 -11.47
CA SER A 79 13.18 -1.95 -11.90
C SER A 79 11.91 -2.47 -11.23
N LEU A 80 10.87 -1.64 -11.26
CA LEU A 80 9.54 -1.95 -10.77
C LEU A 80 8.52 -1.78 -11.91
N ARG A 81 7.56 -2.70 -12.04
CA ARG A 81 6.41 -2.52 -12.94
C ARG A 81 5.11 -2.75 -12.17
N VAL A 82 4.21 -1.78 -12.21
CA VAL A 82 2.89 -1.91 -11.60
C VAL A 82 2.09 -2.98 -12.33
N LEU A 83 1.57 -3.94 -11.58
CA LEU A 83 0.62 -4.95 -12.06
C LEU A 83 -0.80 -4.60 -11.64
N VAL A 84 -0.96 -4.11 -10.41
CA VAL A 84 -2.23 -3.63 -9.87
C VAL A 84 -1.96 -2.29 -9.19
N PRO A 85 -2.62 -1.20 -9.62
CA PRO A 85 -2.49 0.11 -8.96
C PRO A 85 -2.90 0.03 -7.49
N ALA A 86 -2.39 0.95 -6.68
CA ALA A 86 -2.85 1.10 -5.31
C ALA A 86 -4.38 1.31 -5.30
N SER A 87 -5.09 0.42 -4.60
CA SER A 87 -6.53 0.59 -4.42
C SER A 87 -6.75 1.85 -3.60
N VAL A 88 -7.41 2.85 -4.19
CA VAL A 88 -7.86 4.03 -3.45
C VAL A 88 -8.80 3.49 -2.38
N ALA A 89 -8.40 3.57 -1.12
CA ALA A 89 -9.21 3.12 0.01
C ALA A 89 -10.57 3.84 -0.07
N GLY A 90 -11.58 3.14 -0.59
CA GLY A 90 -12.87 3.75 -0.88
C GLY A 90 -13.94 2.85 -1.51
N SER A 91 -13.63 1.78 -2.25
CA SER A 91 -14.71 0.93 -2.80
C SER A 91 -14.29 -0.49 -3.16
N SER A 92 -13.94 -1.29 -2.16
CA SER A 92 -14.17 -2.74 -2.26
C SER A 92 -14.26 -3.36 -0.87
N SER A 93 -15.11 -2.83 0.01
CA SER A 93 -15.62 -3.70 1.07
C SER A 93 -16.35 -4.84 0.37
N PRO A 94 -16.08 -6.12 0.66
CA PRO A 94 -16.95 -7.20 0.20
C PRO A 94 -18.37 -6.81 0.61
N ARG A 95 -19.28 -6.65 -0.36
CA ARG A 95 -20.67 -6.30 -0.07
C ARG A 95 -21.18 -7.36 0.92
N LYS A 96 -21.39 -6.98 2.18
CA LYS A 96 -21.87 -7.88 3.22
C LYS A 96 -23.15 -8.52 2.69
N ARG A 97 -23.09 -9.79 2.31
CA ARG A 97 -24.27 -10.54 1.86
C ARG A 97 -25.21 -10.54 3.07
N ARG A 98 -26.27 -9.73 3.03
CA ARG A 98 -27.40 -9.88 3.95
C ARG A 98 -28.00 -11.23 3.63
N VAL A 99 -27.61 -12.25 4.38
CA VAL A 99 -28.39 -13.47 4.48
C VAL A 99 -29.69 -13.02 5.12
N ALA A 100 -30.81 -13.09 4.39
CA ALA A 100 -32.12 -12.89 4.99
C ALA A 100 -32.23 -13.87 6.17
N PRO A 101 -32.78 -13.47 7.33
CA PRO A 101 -33.02 -14.43 8.39
C PRO A 101 -33.85 -15.56 7.77
N ILE A 102 -33.36 -16.79 7.85
CA ILE A 102 -34.21 -17.96 7.57
C ILE A 102 -35.36 -17.81 8.55
N ALA A 103 -36.53 -17.43 8.04
CA ALA A 103 -37.74 -17.43 8.82
C ALA A 103 -37.94 -18.88 9.24
N LYS A 104 -37.60 -19.19 10.50
CA LYS A 104 -38.09 -20.39 11.16
C LYS A 104 -39.60 -20.21 11.17
N LYS A 105 -40.26 -20.81 10.18
CA LYS A 105 -41.71 -20.89 10.11
C LYS A 105 -42.11 -21.96 11.11
N ASP A 106 -42.13 -21.60 12.40
CA ASP A 106 -42.82 -22.41 13.40
C ASP A 106 -44.33 -22.29 13.13
N PRO A 107 -45.04 -23.41 12.89
CA PRO A 107 -46.47 -23.39 12.69
C PRO A 107 -47.13 -23.34 14.06
N GLY A 108 -47.30 -22.16 14.63
CA GLY A 108 -47.97 -22.09 15.94
C GLY A 108 -48.19 -20.73 16.60
N THR A 109 -47.65 -19.63 16.09
CA THR A 109 -47.81 -18.34 16.78
C THR A 109 -48.84 -17.46 16.08
N SER A 110 -49.99 -17.34 16.73
CA SER A 110 -51.10 -16.43 16.40
C SER A 110 -50.65 -14.96 16.50
N PRO A 111 -51.07 -14.05 15.58
CA PRO A 111 -50.59 -12.67 15.60
C PRO A 111 -51.30 -11.87 16.68
N SER A 112 -50.57 -11.38 17.69
CA SER A 112 -51.07 -10.35 18.62
C SER A 112 -50.97 -8.94 17.99
N PRO A 113 -51.92 -8.02 18.25
CA PRO A 113 -52.07 -6.79 17.48
C PRO A 113 -51.00 -5.75 17.80
N LYS A 114 -50.55 -5.01 16.78
CA LYS A 114 -49.68 -3.83 16.94
C LYS A 114 -50.44 -2.67 17.58
N THR A 115 -50.07 -2.27 18.78
CA THR A 115 -50.54 -1.02 19.39
C THR A 115 -49.84 0.17 18.72
N LYS A 116 -50.60 1.00 18.01
CA LYS A 116 -50.15 2.32 17.52
C LYS A 116 -50.01 3.27 18.72
N ALA A 117 -48.80 3.78 18.98
CA ALA A 117 -48.63 4.92 19.87
C ALA A 117 -48.99 6.22 19.11
N ARG A 118 -50.04 6.90 19.59
CA ARG A 118 -50.42 8.27 19.23
C ARG A 118 -49.43 9.25 19.89
N HIS A 119 -48.94 10.22 19.14
CA HIS A 119 -48.49 11.49 19.71
C HIS A 119 -49.37 12.62 19.16
N GLY A 120 -50.25 13.14 20.02
CA GLY A 120 -50.61 14.57 20.01
C GLY A 120 -49.64 15.29 20.96
N GLY A 121 -49.48 16.60 20.94
CA GLY A 121 -50.11 17.66 20.16
C GLY A 121 -49.51 19.01 20.58
N VAL A 122 -49.93 20.02 19.81
CA VAL A 122 -49.92 21.48 20.04
C VAL A 122 -48.62 22.12 20.50
#